data_AF-Q7ZYZ5-F1
#
_entry.id   AF-Q7ZYZ5-F1
#
_cell.length_a   1.000
_cell.length_b   1.000
_cell.length_c   1.000
_cell.angle_alpha   90.00
_cell.angle_beta   90.00
_cell.angle_gamma   90.00
#
_symmetry.space_group_name_H-M   'P 1'
#
loop_
_entity.id
_entity.type
_entity.pdbx_description
1 polymer ?
#
loop_
_entity_poly.entity_id
_entity_poly.type
_entity_poly.pdbx_seq_one_letter_code
_entity_poly.pdbx_strand_id
1 'polypeptide(L)'
;MVVWTDFEKATIQDIFAKADYDVIGPQALARCLIVYPWTQRYFAKFGNLYNAAAILGNPMVAAHGKTVLKGLELAVKNMDNIKATYADLSVLHSEKLHVDPDNFRVS
;
A
#
# COMPACT_ATOMS: atom_id res chain seq x y z
N MET A 1 -4.85 18.37 -12.93
CA MET A 1 -4.37 17.06 -13.43
C MET A 1 -2.84 17.14 -13.38
N VAL A 2 -2.16 16.13 -12.85
CA VAL A 2 -0.70 16.12 -12.85
C VAL A 2 -0.22 15.89 -14.27
N VAL A 3 0.79 16.65 -14.70
CA VAL A 3 1.43 16.46 -15.99
C VAL A 3 2.80 15.85 -15.72
N TRP A 4 3.04 14.66 -16.27
CA TRP A 4 4.31 13.96 -16.16
C TRP A 4 5.12 14.15 -17.44
N THR A 5 6.39 14.45 -17.29
CA THR A 5 7.37 14.35 -18.37
C THR A 5 7.60 12.89 -18.74
N ASP A 6 8.06 12.63 -19.97
CA ASP A 6 8.41 11.27 -20.41
C ASP A 6 9.53 10.66 -19.55
N PHE A 7 10.47 11.50 -19.09
CA PHE A 7 11.54 11.09 -18.18
C PHE A 7 11.00 10.61 -16.83
N GLU A 8 10.03 11.32 -16.24
CA GLU A 8 9.41 10.91 -14.98
C GLU A 8 8.63 9.59 -15.13
N LYS A 9 7.86 9.44 -16.23
CA LYS A 9 7.15 8.19 -16.53
C LYS A 9 8.11 7.01 -16.66
N ALA A 10 9.16 7.17 -17.47
CA ALA A 10 10.16 6.12 -17.68
C ALA A 10 10.88 5.75 -16.38
N THR A 11 11.24 6.74 -15.55
CA THR A 11 11.90 6.51 -14.26
C THR A 11 11.01 5.71 -13.31
N ILE A 12 9.75 6.09 -13.18
CA ILE A 12 8.80 5.39 -12.30
C ILE A 12 8.55 3.96 -12.78
N GLN A 13 8.39 3.77 -14.10
CA GLN A 13 8.21 2.44 -14.69
C GLN A 13 9.44 1.53 -14.48
N ASP A 14 10.65 2.05 -14.66
CA ASP A 14 11.89 1.30 -14.45
C ASP A 14 12.05 0.84 -12.98
N ILE A 15 11.69 1.69 -12.02
CA ILE A 15 11.70 1.33 -10.59
C ILE A 15 10.74 0.16 -10.33
N PHE A 16 9.50 0.25 -10.83
CA PHE A 16 8.49 -0.79 -10.60
C PHE A 16 8.79 -2.09 -11.35
N ALA A 17 9.48 -2.02 -12.49
CA ALA A 17 9.93 -3.20 -13.24
C ALA A 17 10.99 -4.03 -12.50
N LYS A 18 11.74 -3.40 -11.60
CA LYS A 18 12.80 -4.04 -10.80
C LYS A 18 12.35 -4.43 -9.39
N ALA A 19 11.13 -4.06 -9.00
CA ALA A 19 10.61 -4.31 -7.67
C ALA A 19 10.27 -5.80 -7.48
N ASP A 20 10.75 -6.39 -6.37
CA ASP A 20 10.31 -7.72 -5.93
C ASP A 20 9.09 -7.55 -5.01
N TYR A 21 7.92 -7.95 -5.52
CA TYR A 21 6.65 -7.76 -4.83
C TYR A 21 6.49 -8.71 -3.65
N ASP A 22 7.14 -9.88 -3.71
CA ASP A 22 7.10 -10.87 -2.64
C ASP A 22 7.98 -10.47 -1.45
N VAL A 23 8.89 -9.50 -1.66
CA VAL A 23 9.74 -8.93 -0.62
C VAL A 23 9.23 -7.57 -0.15
N ILE A 24 9.06 -6.62 -1.07
CA ILE A 24 8.77 -5.21 -0.74
C ILE A 24 7.39 -5.06 -0.12
N GLY A 25 6.37 -5.71 -0.68
CA GLY A 25 4.99 -5.62 -0.19
C GLY A 25 4.84 -6.04 1.28
N PRO A 26 5.25 -7.27 1.65
CA PRO A 26 5.24 -7.72 3.05
C PRO A 26 6.05 -6.82 3.98
N GLN A 27 7.24 -6.40 3.57
CA GLN A 27 8.11 -5.56 4.40
C GLN A 27 7.50 -4.18 4.67
N ALA A 28 6.91 -3.54 3.66
CA ALA A 28 6.29 -2.22 3.79
C ALA A 28 5.12 -2.26 4.79
N LEU A 29 4.18 -3.18 4.61
CA LEU A 29 3.02 -3.27 5.50
C LEU A 29 3.43 -3.68 6.93
N ALA A 30 4.34 -4.65 7.07
CA ALA A 30 4.83 -5.04 8.40
C ALA A 30 5.50 -3.86 9.12
N ARG A 31 6.34 -3.08 8.41
CA ARG A 31 6.98 -1.89 8.97
C ARG A 31 5.96 -0.84 9.38
N CYS A 32 4.92 -0.59 8.58
CA CYS A 32 3.85 0.34 8.92
C CYS A 32 3.16 -0.08 10.22
N LEU A 33 2.77 -1.35 10.35
CA LEU A 33 2.10 -1.87 11.55
C LEU A 33 2.99 -1.85 12.81
N ILE A 34 4.32 -1.92 12.66
CA ILE A 34 5.28 -1.88 13.76
C ILE A 34 5.57 -0.44 14.19
N VAL A 35 5.87 0.45 13.23
CA VAL A 35 6.30 1.83 13.50
C VAL A 35 5.10 2.73 13.87
N TYR A 36 3.93 2.43 13.31
CA TYR A 36 2.70 3.18 13.51
C TYR A 36 1.62 2.26 14.08
N PRO A 37 1.74 1.81 15.35
CA PRO A 37 0.93 0.71 15.90
C PRO A 37 -0.58 1.01 15.93
N TRP A 38 -1.00 2.28 15.89
CA TRP A 38 -2.42 2.64 15.76
C TRP A 38 -3.05 2.15 14.45
N THR A 39 -2.25 1.93 13.39
CA THR A 39 -2.72 1.40 12.11
C THR A 39 -3.22 -0.05 12.22
N GLN A 40 -2.77 -0.79 13.23
CA GLN A 40 -3.21 -2.17 13.49
C GLN A 40 -4.72 -2.29 13.71
N ARG A 41 -5.40 -1.21 14.14
CA ARG A 41 -6.86 -1.18 14.35
C ARG A 41 -7.66 -1.56 13.10
N TYR A 42 -7.13 -1.29 11.91
CA TYR A 42 -7.77 -1.60 10.63
C TYR A 42 -7.62 -3.07 10.22
N PHE A 43 -6.75 -3.82 10.90
CA PHE A 43 -6.36 -5.18 10.55
C PHE A 43 -6.74 -6.20 11.63
N ALA A 44 -7.77 -5.94 12.43
CA ALA A 44 -8.20 -6.84 13.53
C ALA A 44 -8.48 -8.29 13.08
N LYS A 45 -8.87 -8.50 11.81
CA LYS A 45 -9.10 -9.83 11.23
C LYS A 45 -7.83 -10.60 10.89
N PHE A 46 -6.65 -9.99 11.02
CA PHE A 46 -5.37 -10.60 10.64
C PHE A 46 -4.80 -11.47 11.77
N GLY A 47 -5.49 -11.59 12.91
CA GLY A 47 -5.06 -12.41 14.03
C GLY A 47 -4.00 -11.71 14.88
N ASN A 48 -2.93 -12.43 15.24
CA ASN A 48 -1.93 -11.92 16.17
C ASN A 48 -1.04 -10.85 15.53
N LEU A 49 -1.15 -9.61 16.02
CA LEU A 49 -0.31 -8.46 15.68
C LEU A 49 0.39 -7.85 16.92
N TYR A 50 0.51 -8.62 18.01
CA TYR A 50 0.93 -8.09 19.32
C TYR A 50 2.36 -7.53 19.36
N ASN A 51 3.29 -8.12 18.60
CA ASN A 51 4.68 -7.70 18.57
C ASN A 51 5.28 -7.84 17.17
N ALA A 52 6.49 -7.29 16.98
CA ALA A 52 7.16 -7.27 15.67
C ALA A 52 7.35 -8.67 15.06
N ALA A 53 7.73 -9.67 15.86
CA ALA A 53 7.90 -11.04 15.36
C ALA A 53 6.57 -11.65 14.89
N ALA A 54 5.48 -11.43 15.62
CA ALA A 54 4.14 -11.86 15.23
C ALA A 54 3.68 -11.18 13.93
N ILE A 55 3.93 -9.87 13.77
CA ILE A 55 3.59 -9.11 12.57
C ILE A 55 4.40 -9.60 11.36
N LEU A 56 5.72 -9.74 11.51
CA LEU A 56 6.62 -10.18 10.44
C LEU A 56 6.34 -11.62 9.98
N GLY A 57 5.93 -12.49 10.91
CA GLY A 57 5.54 -13.87 10.62
C GLY A 57 4.09 -14.05 10.16
N ASN A 58 3.30 -12.98 10.05
CA ASN A 58 1.87 -13.09 9.79
C ASN A 58 1.59 -13.26 8.28
N PRO A 59 1.01 -14.40 7.84
CA PRO A 59 0.77 -14.65 6.41
C PRO A 59 -0.27 -13.70 5.80
N MET A 60 -1.22 -13.18 6.60
CA MET A 60 -2.19 -12.21 6.10
C MET A 60 -1.58 -10.82 5.92
N VAL A 61 -0.66 -10.41 6.79
CA VAL A 61 0.14 -9.18 6.60
C VAL A 61 0.96 -9.30 5.32
N ALA A 62 1.65 -10.42 5.13
CA ALA A 62 2.43 -10.64 3.91
C ALA A 62 1.55 -10.61 2.64
N ALA A 63 0.41 -11.31 2.66
CA ALA A 63 -0.51 -11.33 1.53
C ALA A 63 -1.09 -9.94 1.23
N HIS A 64 -1.51 -9.19 2.25
CA HIS A 64 -2.09 -7.87 2.05
C HIS A 64 -1.05 -6.83 1.61
N GLY A 65 0.19 -6.92 2.09
CA GLY A 65 1.29 -6.07 1.63
C GLY A 65 1.52 -6.19 0.11
N LYS A 66 1.39 -7.40 -0.45
CA LYS A 66 1.42 -7.62 -1.91
C LYS A 66 0.23 -6.96 -2.61
N THR A 67 -0.97 -7.05 -2.01
CA THR A 67 -2.17 -6.37 -2.55
C THR A 67 -1.98 -4.85 -2.61
N VAL A 68 -1.40 -4.24 -1.56
CA VAL A 68 -1.10 -2.80 -1.53
C VAL A 68 -0.12 -2.43 -2.65
N LEU A 69 0.97 -3.17 -2.80
CA LEU A 69 1.98 -2.88 -3.82
C LEU A 69 1.44 -3.07 -5.26
N LYS A 70 0.59 -4.08 -5.50
CA LYS A 70 -0.17 -4.22 -6.75
C LYS A 70 -1.14 -3.06 -6.98
N GLY A 71 -1.71 -2.52 -5.90
CA GLY A 71 -2.45 -1.27 -5.91
C GLY A 71 -1.60 -0.17 -6.53
N LEU A 72 -0.38 0.04 -6.04
CA LEU A 72 0.55 1.06 -6.58
C LEU A 72 0.94 0.81 -8.04
N GLU A 73 1.16 -0.46 -8.43
CA GLU A 73 1.42 -0.82 -9.84
C GLU A 73 0.29 -0.36 -10.77
N LEU A 74 -0.97 -0.45 -10.32
CA LEU A 74 -2.12 0.05 -11.09
C LEU A 74 -2.02 1.56 -11.36
N ALA A 75 -1.52 2.35 -10.41
CA ALA A 75 -1.28 3.78 -10.62
C ALA A 75 -0.15 4.02 -11.64
N VAL A 76 0.92 3.22 -11.61
CA VAL A 76 2.02 3.29 -12.58
C VAL A 76 1.55 2.96 -14.01
N LYS A 77 0.58 2.06 -14.15
CA LYS A 77 -0.06 1.74 -15.44
C LYS A 77 -1.04 2.83 -15.92
N ASN A 78 -1.47 3.74 -15.04
CA ASN A 78 -2.50 4.75 -15.29
C ASN A 78 -2.07 6.15 -14.82
N MET A 79 -0.80 6.52 -15.00
CA MET A 79 -0.21 7.73 -14.39
C MET A 79 -0.94 9.04 -14.74
N ASP A 80 -1.54 9.13 -15.92
CA ASP A 80 -2.27 10.32 -16.37
C ASP A 80 -3.69 10.41 -15.77
N ASN A 81 -4.19 9.34 -15.14
CA ASN A 81 -5.59 9.26 -14.66
C ASN A 81 -5.73 8.64 -13.26
N ILE A 82 -4.71 8.75 -12.40
CA ILE A 82 -4.65 8.12 -11.06
C ILE A 82 -5.91 8.41 -10.23
N LYS A 83 -6.43 9.65 -10.26
CA LYS A 83 -7.62 10.04 -9.50
C LYS A 83 -8.85 9.20 -9.87
N ALA A 84 -9.10 9.00 -11.17
CA ALA A 84 -10.25 8.20 -11.59
C ALA A 84 -9.98 6.71 -11.34
N THR A 85 -8.75 6.24 -11.57
CA THR A 85 -8.33 4.85 -11.33
C THR A 85 -8.59 4.41 -9.89
N TYR A 86 -8.42 5.31 -8.91
CA TYR A 86 -8.66 5.00 -7.49
C TYR A 86 -9.99 5.50 -6.92
N ALA A 87 -10.95 5.93 -7.75
CA ALA A 87 -12.22 6.45 -7.23
C ALA A 87 -12.92 5.45 -6.28
N ASP A 88 -13.06 4.20 -6.71
CA ASP A 88 -13.69 3.14 -5.90
C ASP A 88 -12.85 2.77 -4.67
N LEU A 89 -11.52 2.77 -4.82
CA LEU A 89 -10.62 2.48 -3.70
C LEU A 89 -10.67 3.59 -2.65
N SER A 90 -10.80 4.84 -3.07
CA SER A 90 -10.99 5.99 -2.21
C SER A 90 -12.28 5.84 -1.41
N VAL A 91 -13.40 5.52 -2.07
CA VAL A 91 -14.70 5.28 -1.40
C VAL A 91 -14.59 4.14 -0.40
N LEU A 92 -13.93 3.04 -0.76
CA LEU A 92 -13.71 1.93 0.17
C LEU A 92 -12.98 2.40 1.43
N HIS A 93 -11.87 3.13 1.28
CA HIS A 93 -11.06 3.52 2.43
C HIS A 93 -11.70 4.64 3.26
N SER A 94 -12.38 5.61 2.65
CA SER A 94 -13.00 6.73 3.36
C SER A 94 -14.37 6.39 3.93
N GLU A 95 -15.28 5.82 3.13
CA GLU A 95 -16.69 5.66 3.49
C GLU A 95 -17.03 4.34 4.16
N LYS A 96 -16.19 3.30 3.98
CA LYS A 96 -16.46 1.96 4.51
C LYS A 96 -15.46 1.53 5.58
N LEU A 97 -14.17 1.80 5.34
CA LEU A 97 -13.12 1.45 6.30
C LEU A 97 -12.81 2.59 7.28
N HIS A 98 -13.22 3.82 6.96
CA HIS A 98 -12.96 5.04 7.73
C HIS A 98 -11.48 5.15 8.15
N VAL A 99 -10.60 4.90 7.17
CA VAL A 99 -9.16 5.09 7.36
C VAL A 99 -8.89 6.59 7.43
N ASP A 100 -8.25 7.02 8.52
CA ASP A 100 -7.81 8.41 8.64
C ASP A 100 -6.80 8.69 7.52
N PRO A 101 -7.01 9.72 6.69
CA PRO A 101 -6.19 9.99 5.51
C PRO A 101 -4.71 10.23 5.84
N ASP A 102 -4.36 10.63 7.06
CA ASP A 102 -2.95 10.76 7.46
C ASP A 102 -2.20 9.42 7.41
N ASN A 103 -2.92 8.29 7.50
CA ASN A 103 -2.30 6.97 7.40
C ASN A 103 -1.74 6.68 6.00
N PHE A 104 -2.28 7.26 4.92
CA PHE A 104 -1.75 7.03 3.57
C PHE A 104 -0.35 7.62 3.37
N ARG A 105 0.03 8.62 4.17
CA ARG A 105 1.36 9.25 4.10
C ARG A 105 2.43 8.42 4.83
N VAL A 106 2.02 7.60 5.79
CA VAL A 106 2.94 6.82 6.65
C VAL A 106 2.96 5.33 6.32
N SER A 107 2.01 4.88 5.50
CA SER A 107 1.90 3.50 4.98
C SER A 107 2.77 3.26 3.76
#